data_AF-A0A327MDI5-F1
#
_entry.id   AF-A0A327MDI5-F1
#
_cell.length_a   1.000
_cell.length_b   1.000
_cell.length_c   1.000
_cell.angle_alpha   90.00
_cell.angle_beta   90.00
_cell.angle_gamma   90.00
#
_symmetry.space_group_name_H-M   'P 1'
#
loop_
_entity.id
_entity.type
_entity.pdbx_description
1 polymer ?
#
loop_
_entity_poly.entity_id
_entity_poly.type
_entity_poly.pdbx_seq_one_letter_code
_entity_poly.pdbx_strand_id
1 'polypeptide(L)'
;MEPMKPMQPMKPMEPMKPMDSGPPWWPQALGQPATSGGQNDTRYAFFPEARRLAVQRDGKVTLYDTGEHRISGVQQQQGGTASLAFSSQQGTVRLEDLKQVD
;
A
#
# COMPACT_ATOMS: atom_id res chain seq x y z
N MET A 1 -22.42 3.64 -53.46
CA MET A 1 -22.67 3.31 -52.05
C MET A 1 -22.08 1.94 -51.81
N GLU A 2 -20.96 1.87 -51.09
CA GLU A 2 -20.28 0.60 -50.83
C GLU A 2 -21.07 -0.22 -49.78
N PRO A 3 -21.21 -1.54 -49.93
CA PRO A 3 -21.90 -2.36 -48.96
C PRO A 3 -21.07 -2.47 -47.67
N MET A 4 -21.66 -2.07 -46.55
CA MET A 4 -21.03 -2.12 -45.23
C MET A 4 -20.80 -3.59 -44.82
N LYS A 5 -19.56 -3.92 -44.43
CA LYS A 5 -19.17 -5.24 -43.93
C LYS A 5 -19.96 -5.58 -42.64
N PRO A 6 -20.41 -6.83 -42.44
CA PRO A 6 -21.06 -7.23 -41.21
C PRO A 6 -20.07 -7.15 -40.04
N MET A 7 -20.49 -6.49 -38.96
CA MET A 7 -19.71 -6.36 -37.73
C MET A 7 -19.57 -7.75 -37.08
N GLN A 8 -18.34 -8.21 -36.89
CA GLN A 8 -18.07 -9.48 -36.21
C GLN A 8 -18.54 -9.41 -34.74
N PRO A 9 -19.09 -10.49 -34.16
CA PRO A 9 -19.49 -10.50 -32.76
C PRO A 9 -18.25 -10.29 -31.88
N MET A 10 -18.33 -9.32 -30.97
CA MET A 10 -17.26 -9.03 -30.02
C MET A 10 -17.01 -10.27 -29.16
N LYS A 11 -15.76 -10.75 -29.13
CA LYS A 11 -15.35 -11.85 -28.26
C LYS A 11 -15.62 -11.48 -26.80
N PRO A 12 -16.13 -12.39 -25.95
CA PRO A 12 -16.22 -12.15 -24.52
C PRO A 12 -14.83 -11.77 -24.00
N MET A 13 -14.73 -10.68 -23.24
CA MET A 13 -13.48 -10.28 -22.62
C MET A 13 -13.00 -11.43 -21.73
N GLU A 14 -11.82 -11.96 -22.02
CA GLU A 14 -11.17 -12.96 -21.15
C GLU A 14 -11.11 -12.37 -19.73
N PRO A 15 -11.38 -13.17 -18.67
CA PRO A 15 -11.27 -12.69 -17.30
C PRO A 15 -9.85 -12.16 -17.13
N MET A 16 -9.75 -10.88 -16.75
CA MET A 16 -8.46 -10.22 -16.53
C MET A 16 -7.67 -11.10 -15.57
N LYS A 17 -6.56 -11.66 -16.08
CA LYS A 17 -5.59 -12.41 -15.28
C LYS A 17 -5.30 -11.56 -14.05
N PRO A 18 -5.43 -12.08 -12.81
CA PRO A 18 -5.14 -11.27 -11.63
C PRO A 18 -3.77 -10.65 -11.86
N MET A 19 -3.71 -9.33 -11.81
CA MET A 19 -2.49 -8.58 -12.05
C MET A 19 -1.49 -9.16 -11.05
N ASP A 20 -0.53 -9.94 -11.54
CA ASP A 20 0.58 -10.46 -10.76
C ASP A 20 1.41 -9.23 -10.38
N SER A 21 0.92 -8.53 -9.36
CA SER A 21 1.64 -7.49 -8.66
C SER A 21 2.77 -8.28 -8.05
N GLY A 22 3.98 -8.18 -8.62
CA GLY A 22 5.11 -9.04 -8.31
C GLY A 22 5.39 -9.18 -6.81
N PRO A 23 6.43 -9.95 -6.43
CA PRO A 23 6.65 -10.32 -5.03
C PRO A 23 6.50 -9.11 -4.09
N PRO A 24 5.77 -9.26 -2.96
CA PRO A 24 5.50 -8.14 -2.07
C PRO A 24 6.82 -7.49 -1.67
N TRP A 25 6.85 -6.16 -1.68
CA TRP A 25 8.05 -5.40 -1.31
C TRP A 25 8.32 -5.43 0.20
N TRP A 26 7.42 -6.02 0.99
CA TRP A 26 7.57 -6.24 2.42
C TRP A 26 7.91 -7.71 2.74
N PRO A 27 8.44 -8.01 3.94
CA PRO A 27 8.75 -9.38 4.34
C PRO A 27 7.51 -10.29 4.26
N GLN A 28 7.65 -11.43 3.59
CA GLN A 28 6.54 -12.39 3.40
C GLN A 28 5.96 -12.91 4.72
N ALA A 29 6.77 -12.94 5.79
CA ALA A 29 6.34 -13.34 7.13
C ALA A 29 5.22 -12.45 7.71
N LEU A 30 5.04 -11.22 7.20
CA LEU A 30 3.96 -10.33 7.62
C LEU A 30 2.60 -10.70 6.99
N GLY A 31 2.61 -11.53 5.94
CA GLY A 31 1.39 -11.94 5.25
C GLY A 31 0.77 -10.81 4.42
N GLN A 32 -0.56 -10.69 4.52
CA GLN A 32 -1.35 -9.73 3.76
C GLN A 32 -1.61 -8.46 4.60
N PRO A 33 -1.35 -7.26 4.06
CA PRO A 33 -1.65 -6.02 4.78
C PRO A 33 -3.16 -5.76 4.82
N ALA A 34 -3.64 -5.20 5.93
CA ALA A 34 -5.02 -4.71 6.04
C ALA A 34 -5.22 -3.39 5.30
N THR A 35 -4.16 -2.56 5.20
CA THR A 35 -4.15 -1.36 4.37
C THR A 35 -2.76 -1.15 3.80
N SER A 36 -2.69 -0.71 2.54
CA SER A 36 -1.45 -0.38 1.85
C SER A 36 -1.67 0.75 0.87
N GLY A 37 -0.64 1.55 0.62
CA GLY A 37 -0.69 2.64 -0.35
C GLY A 37 0.69 3.22 -0.61
N GLY A 38 0.78 4.17 -1.53
CA GLY A 38 2.02 4.88 -1.79
C GLY A 38 1.86 6.09 -2.70
N GLN A 39 2.69 7.10 -2.48
CA GLN A 39 2.80 8.34 -3.25
C GLN A 39 4.25 8.84 -3.18
N ASN A 40 4.73 9.52 -4.25
CA ASN A 40 6.05 10.15 -4.31
C ASN A 40 7.18 9.25 -3.77
N ASP A 41 7.28 8.04 -4.33
CA ASP A 41 8.30 7.01 -4.01
C ASP A 41 8.24 6.44 -2.58
N THR A 42 7.29 6.90 -1.77
CA THR A 42 7.03 6.37 -0.44
C THR A 42 5.84 5.43 -0.47
N ARG A 43 6.02 4.22 0.07
CA ARG A 43 4.99 3.18 0.16
C ARG A 43 4.82 2.77 1.61
N TYR A 44 3.62 2.34 1.99
CA TYR A 44 3.36 1.78 3.31
C TYR A 44 2.43 0.56 3.21
N ALA A 45 2.56 -0.35 4.17
CA ALA A 45 1.71 -1.52 4.34
C ALA A 45 1.55 -1.82 5.83
N PHE A 46 0.32 -1.88 6.31
CA PHE A 46 -0.03 -2.10 7.72
C PHE A 46 -0.58 -3.51 7.94
N PHE A 47 -0.02 -4.19 8.94
CA PHE A 47 -0.30 -5.58 9.30
C PHE A 47 -0.80 -5.61 10.75
N PRO A 48 -2.11 -5.55 11.00
CA PRO A 48 -2.66 -5.51 12.35
C PRO A 48 -2.39 -6.80 13.13
N GLU A 49 -2.38 -7.96 12.46
CA GLU A 49 -2.12 -9.25 13.08
C GLU A 49 -0.68 -9.35 13.61
N ALA A 50 0.29 -8.84 12.85
CA ALA A 50 1.69 -8.78 13.25
C ALA A 50 2.02 -7.57 14.14
N ARG A 51 1.11 -6.58 14.25
CA ARG A 51 1.38 -5.26 14.85
C ARG A 51 2.59 -4.59 14.18
N ARG A 52 2.61 -4.63 12.85
CA ARG A 52 3.71 -4.12 12.04
C ARG A 52 3.22 -3.12 11.01
N LEU A 53 4.04 -2.12 10.76
CA LEU A 53 3.92 -1.21 9.64
C LEU A 53 5.22 -1.29 8.85
N ALA A 54 5.15 -1.73 7.60
CA ALA A 54 6.26 -1.62 6.66
C ALA A 54 6.15 -0.28 5.94
N VAL A 55 7.24 0.47 5.87
CA VAL A 55 7.36 1.68 5.07
C VAL A 55 8.56 1.54 4.15
N GLN A 56 8.35 1.69 2.84
CA GLN A 56 9.42 1.79 1.88
C GLN A 56 9.63 3.25 1.47
N ARG A 57 10.86 3.73 1.59
CA ARG A 57 11.31 5.04 1.09
C ARG A 57 12.62 4.86 0.35
N ASP A 58 12.72 5.43 -0.85
CA ASP A 58 13.93 5.34 -1.68
C ASP A 58 14.39 3.88 -1.89
N GLY A 59 13.43 2.96 -2.04
CA GLY A 59 13.67 1.52 -2.18
C GLY A 59 14.03 0.77 -0.88
N LYS A 60 14.34 1.47 0.22
CA LYS A 60 14.63 0.87 1.52
C LYS A 60 13.36 0.61 2.30
N VAL A 61 13.19 -0.62 2.77
CA VAL A 61 12.06 -1.04 3.61
C VAL A 61 12.46 -0.95 5.06
N THR A 62 11.63 -0.30 5.86
CA THR A 62 11.77 -0.19 7.31
C THR A 62 10.49 -0.69 7.96
N LEU A 63 10.63 -1.53 8.98
CA LEU A 63 9.49 -1.99 9.77
C LEU A 63 9.36 -1.18 11.05
N TYR A 64 8.13 -0.98 11.47
CA TYR A 64 7.79 -0.26 12.69
C TYR A 64 6.81 -1.08 13.52
N ASP A 65 6.98 -1.05 14.83
CA ASP A 65 6.00 -1.58 15.78
C ASP A 65 4.85 -0.60 15.92
N THR A 66 3.64 -1.06 15.62
CA THR A 66 2.42 -0.23 15.71
C THR A 66 1.68 -0.41 17.03
N GLY A 67 2.16 -1.25 17.93
CA GLY A 67 1.45 -1.65 19.13
C GLY A 67 0.00 -2.06 18.83
N GLU A 68 -0.95 -1.38 19.47
CA GLU A 68 -2.38 -1.62 19.27
C GLU A 68 -3.05 -0.63 18.31
N HIS A 69 -2.29 0.25 17.68
CA HIS A 69 -2.83 1.22 16.72
C HIS A 69 -3.38 0.50 15.49
N ARG A 70 -4.66 0.70 15.22
CA ARG A 70 -5.31 0.25 13.99
C ARG A 70 -5.30 1.38 12.99
N ILE A 71 -4.43 1.28 12.00
CA ILE A 71 -4.27 2.32 10.98
C ILE A 71 -5.41 2.22 9.95
N SER A 72 -6.13 3.32 9.74
CA SER A 72 -7.22 3.43 8.76
C SER A 72 -6.89 4.37 7.60
N GLY A 73 -5.89 5.23 7.76
CA GLY A 73 -5.52 6.21 6.74
C GLY A 73 -4.07 6.69 6.90
N VAL A 74 -3.55 7.32 5.85
CA VAL A 74 -2.23 7.94 5.82
C VAL A 74 -2.34 9.39 5.36
N GLN A 75 -1.47 10.25 5.88
CA GLN A 75 -1.30 11.62 5.48
C GLN A 75 0.20 11.87 5.34
N GLN A 76 0.64 12.22 4.14
CA GLN A 76 2.02 12.65 3.90
C GLN A 76 2.10 14.16 4.11
N GLN A 77 2.94 14.60 5.04
CA GLN A 77 3.17 16.04 5.22
C GLN A 77 4.12 16.52 4.13
N GLN A 78 3.62 17.44 3.29
CA GLN A 78 4.38 18.10 2.23
C GLN A 78 5.05 19.35 2.83
N GLY A 79 6.21 19.19 3.46
CA GLY A 79 7.02 20.32 3.94
C GLY A 79 8.30 19.85 4.64
N GLY A 80 9.44 20.48 4.33
CA GLY A 80 10.76 20.34 4.97
C GLY A 80 11.34 18.92 5.01
N THR A 81 10.73 18.05 5.81
CA THR A 81 11.05 16.63 5.97
C THR A 81 9.78 15.85 5.65
N ALA A 82 9.82 14.98 4.65
CA ALA A 82 8.68 14.14 4.29
C ALA A 82 8.35 13.15 5.43
N SER A 83 7.46 13.55 6.33
CA SER A 83 6.96 12.72 7.43
C SER A 83 5.62 12.09 7.06
N LEU A 84 5.44 10.82 7.43
CA LEU A 84 4.15 10.15 7.33
C LEU A 84 3.44 10.24 8.67
N ALA A 85 2.17 10.60 8.64
CA ALA A 85 1.25 10.51 9.75
C ALA A 85 0.14 9.51 9.39
N PHE A 86 -0.29 8.73 10.36
CA PHE A 86 -1.29 7.68 10.21
C PHE A 86 -2.48 7.99 11.09
N SER A 87 -3.68 7.83 10.56
CA SER A 87 -4.90 7.94 11.36
C SER A 87 -5.15 6.58 12.04
N SER A 88 -5.30 6.59 13.36
CA SER A 88 -5.66 5.43 14.16
C SER A 88 -6.94 5.66 14.95
N GLN A 89 -7.47 4.61 15.57
CA GLN A 89 -8.61 4.71 16.49
C GLN A 89 -8.33 5.59 17.73
N GLN A 90 -7.05 5.84 18.03
CA GLN A 90 -6.61 6.66 19.16
C GLN A 90 -6.21 8.09 18.73
N GLY A 91 -6.36 8.42 17.44
CA GLY A 91 -5.90 9.67 16.86
C GLY A 91 -4.71 9.49 15.92
N THR A 92 -4.00 10.59 15.64
CA THR A 92 -2.89 10.61 14.70
C THR A 92 -1.62 10.03 15.31
N VAL A 93 -0.97 9.12 14.58
CA VAL A 93 0.30 8.48 14.93
C VAL A 93 1.35 8.89 13.90
N ARG A 94 2.44 9.54 14.31
CA ARG A 94 3.51 9.89 13.36
C ARG A 94 4.47 8.73 13.21
N LEU A 95 5.05 8.57 12.03
CA LEU A 95 6.04 7.54 11.77
C LEU A 95 7.26 7.65 12.70
N GLU A 96 7.67 8.87 13.01
CA GLU A 96 8.79 9.18 13.90
C GLU A 96 8.53 8.80 15.37
N ASP A 97 7.27 8.71 15.78
CA ASP A 97 6.87 8.29 17.12
C ASP A 97 6.82 6.75 17.23
N LEU A 98 6.83 6.03 16.10
CA LEU A 98 6.82 4.58 16.08
C LEU A 98 8.23 4.03 16.25
N LYS A 99 8.34 2.95 17.03
CA LYS A 99 9.60 2.24 17.20
C LYS A 99 9.94 1.45 15.94
N GLN A 100 11.08 1.75 15.33
CA GLN A 100 11.63 0.92 14.27
C GLN A 100 12.00 -0.47 14.83
N VAL A 101 11.65 -1.50 14.08
CA VAL A 101 12.01 -2.89 14.37
C VAL A 101 12.78 -3.46 13.17
N ASP A 102 13.73 -4.34 13.47
CA ASP A 102 14.52 -5.08 12.48
C ASP A 102 13.74 -6.31 11.98
#